data_AF-A0AAE0YXW9-F1
#
_entry.id   AF-A0AAE0YXW9-F1
#
_cell.length_a   1.000
_cell.length_b   1.000
_cell.length_c   1.000
_cell.angle_alpha   90.00
_cell.angle_beta   90.00
_cell.angle_gamma   90.00
#
_symmetry.space_group_name_H-M   'P 1'
#
loop_
_entity.id
_entity.type
_entity.pdbx_description
1 polymer ?
#
loop_
_entity_poly.entity_id
_entity_poly.type
_entity_poly.pdbx_seq_one_letter_code
_entity_poly.pdbx_strand_id
1 'polypeptide(L)'
;MKCVLVFAAVLAACIAQQHHGHHDQLDALVHHEVHALYQANNNIYALVHHEVHALYQANNNISLDECVRKCDNLFDLIDPVDEQAFDQKCEDYCKCEINHNCGHH
;
A
#
# COMPACT_ATOMS: atom_id res chain seq x y z
N MET A 1 28.82 49.91 24.71
CA MET A 1 29.42 49.03 23.67
C MET A 1 29.21 47.54 23.95
N LYS A 2 29.42 47.06 25.19
CA LYS A 2 29.17 45.64 25.56
C LYS A 2 27.68 45.23 25.48
N CYS A 3 26.76 46.13 25.82
CA CYS A 3 25.32 45.84 25.80
C CYS A 3 24.76 45.57 24.39
N VAL A 4 25.33 46.20 23.35
CA VAL A 4 24.88 46.02 21.96
C VAL A 4 25.18 44.61 21.45
N LEU A 5 26.32 44.03 21.85
CA LEU A 5 26.69 42.67 21.48
C LEU A 5 25.78 41.62 22.13
N VAL A 6 25.31 41.88 23.36
CA VAL A 6 24.38 40.99 24.06
C VAL A 6 23.01 40.98 23.37
N PHE A 7 22.49 42.15 22.98
CA PHE A 7 21.23 42.23 22.25
C PHE A 7 21.29 41.57 20.87
N ALA A 8 22.40 41.76 20.14
CA ALA A 8 22.59 41.12 18.84
C ALA A 8 22.67 39.59 18.95
N ALA A 9 23.31 39.05 19.99
CA ALA A 9 23.38 37.61 20.23
C ALA A 9 22.01 37.02 20.58
N VAL A 10 21.20 37.72 21.39
CA VAL A 10 19.84 37.28 21.74
C VAL A 10 18.94 37.28 20.52
N LEU A 11 18.99 38.34 19.69
CA LEU A 11 18.21 38.41 18.44
C LEU A 11 18.59 37.29 17.46
N ALA A 12 19.88 36.99 17.30
CA ALA A 12 20.34 35.90 16.44
C ALA A 12 19.89 34.52 16.96
N ALA A 13 19.91 34.29 18.28
CA ALA A 13 19.41 33.06 18.88
C ALA A 13 17.90 32.88 18.67
N CYS A 14 17.11 33.96 18.84
CA CYS A 14 15.67 33.92 18.59
C CYS A 14 15.33 33.58 17.14
N ILE A 15 16.07 34.13 16.16
CA ILE A 15 15.85 33.86 14.73
C ILE A 15 16.25 32.41 14.38
N ALA A 16 17.30 31.87 14.98
CA ALA A 16 17.71 30.48 14.77
C ALA A 16 16.70 29.46 15.35
N GLN A 17 16.00 29.81 16.43
CA GLN A 17 14.97 28.96 17.03
C GLN A 17 13.63 28.98 16.26
N GLN A 18 13.40 29.96 15.38
CA GLN A 18 12.13 30.13 14.68
C GLN A 18 11.95 29.15 13.49
N HIS A 19 12.94 28.31 13.19
CA HIS A 19 12.90 27.35 12.08
C HIS A 19 12.59 25.91 12.54
N HIS A 20 11.61 25.74 13.42
CA HIS A 20 11.13 24.41 13.82
C HIS A 20 9.59 24.35 13.80
N GLY A 21 9.06 23.74 12.73
CA GLY A 21 7.97 22.76 12.81
C GLY A 21 6.58 23.26 13.15
N HIS A 22 6.01 24.16 12.35
CA HIS A 22 4.58 24.50 12.46
C HIS A 22 3.84 24.40 11.12
N HIS A 23 4.19 23.41 10.29
CA HIS A 23 3.48 23.13 9.04
C HIS A 23 3.22 21.63 8.78
N ASP A 24 3.47 20.74 9.74
CA ASP A 24 3.44 19.29 9.52
C ASP A 24 2.40 18.52 10.35
N GLN A 25 1.64 19.16 11.24
CA GLN A 25 0.74 18.41 12.12
C GLN A 25 -0.49 17.84 11.39
N LEU A 26 -0.99 18.54 10.38
CA LEU A 26 -2.10 18.05 9.56
C LEU A 26 -1.61 17.00 8.55
N ASP A 27 -0.44 17.20 7.95
CA ASP A 27 0.15 16.26 6.98
C ASP A 27 0.55 14.93 7.62
N ALA A 28 1.00 14.94 8.88
CA ALA A 28 1.34 13.73 9.63
C ALA A 28 0.11 12.89 10.02
N LEU A 29 -1.04 13.51 10.33
CA LEU A 29 -2.27 12.76 10.60
C LEU A 29 -2.79 12.08 9.32
N VAL A 30 -2.78 12.80 8.20
CA VAL A 30 -3.24 12.27 6.90
C VAL A 30 -2.34 11.14 6.42
N HIS A 31 -1.01 11.27 6.56
CA HIS A 31 -0.07 10.21 6.18
C HIS A 31 -0.30 8.91 6.93
N HIS A 32 -0.64 8.97 8.23
CA HIS A 32 -0.84 7.76 9.03
C HIS A 32 -2.10 6.98 8.61
N GLU A 33 -3.22 7.68 8.38
CA GLU A 33 -4.47 7.02 7.96
C GLU A 33 -4.38 6.49 6.53
N VAL A 34 -3.80 7.25 5.61
CA VAL A 34 -3.58 6.80 4.22
C VAL A 34 -2.65 5.59 4.18
N HIS A 35 -1.60 5.55 5.01
CA HIS A 35 -0.70 4.40 5.08
C HIS A 35 -1.39 3.15 5.63
N ALA A 36 -2.24 3.29 6.66
CA ALA A 36 -3.02 2.17 7.20
C ALA A 36 -3.96 1.56 6.16
N LEU A 37 -4.64 2.40 5.37
CA LEU A 37 -5.50 1.97 4.26
C LEU A 37 -4.69 1.31 3.13
N TYR A 38 -3.56 1.89 2.76
CA TYR A 38 -2.68 1.34 1.73
C TYR A 38 -2.11 -0.03 2.13
N GLN A 39 -1.72 -0.18 3.40
CA GLN A 39 -1.25 -1.44 3.94
C GLN A 39 -2.35 -2.50 3.98
N ALA A 40 -3.58 -2.13 4.37
CA ALA A 40 -4.72 -3.03 4.31
C ALA A 40 -4.98 -3.53 2.89
N ASN A 41 -4.91 -2.64 1.89
CA ASN A 41 -5.11 -3.01 0.48
C ASN A 41 -4.02 -3.94 -0.04
N ASN A 42 -2.74 -3.67 0.29
CA ASN A 42 -1.64 -4.57 -0.09
C ASN A 42 -1.77 -5.96 0.54
N ASN A 43 -2.20 -6.05 1.80
CA ASN A 43 -2.40 -7.32 2.49
C ASN A 43 -3.47 -8.17 1.80
N ILE A 44 -4.51 -7.52 1.31
CA ILE A 44 -5.60 -8.16 0.59
C ILE A 44 -5.09 -8.77 -0.72
N TYR A 45 -4.33 -8.03 -1.54
CA TYR A 45 -3.79 -8.59 -2.79
C TYR A 45 -2.76 -9.70 -2.55
N ALA A 46 -1.99 -9.62 -1.47
CA ALA A 46 -1.10 -10.71 -1.06
C ALA A 46 -1.88 -11.99 -0.72
N LEU A 47 -3.06 -11.85 -0.10
CA LEU A 47 -3.95 -12.98 0.15
C LEU A 47 -4.49 -13.56 -1.16
N VAL A 48 -4.93 -12.72 -2.10
CA VAL A 48 -5.38 -13.19 -3.43
C VAL A 48 -4.30 -14.04 -4.12
N HIS A 49 -3.05 -13.56 -4.12
CA HIS A 49 -1.93 -14.31 -4.69
C HIS A 49 -1.73 -15.67 -3.99
N HIS A 50 -1.76 -15.70 -2.65
CA HIS A 50 -1.62 -16.93 -1.88
C HIS A 50 -2.73 -17.94 -2.21
N GLU A 51 -3.97 -17.49 -2.34
CA GLU A 51 -5.10 -18.34 -2.69
C GLU A 51 -5.01 -18.86 -4.12
N VAL A 52 -4.62 -18.02 -5.08
CA VAL A 52 -4.39 -18.44 -6.47
C VAL A 52 -3.25 -19.46 -6.55
N HIS A 53 -2.17 -19.26 -5.80
CA HIS A 53 -1.10 -20.24 -5.68
C HIS A 53 -1.61 -21.57 -5.14
N ALA A 54 -2.38 -21.55 -4.04
CA ALA A 54 -2.96 -22.76 -3.45
C ALA A 54 -3.94 -23.47 -4.42
N LEU A 55 -4.77 -22.70 -5.14
CA LEU A 55 -5.68 -23.21 -6.17
C LEU A 55 -4.91 -23.91 -7.30
N TYR A 56 -3.82 -23.31 -7.76
CA TYR A 56 -2.95 -23.88 -8.79
C TYR A 56 -2.24 -25.15 -8.29
N GLN A 57 -1.71 -25.16 -7.07
CA GLN A 57 -1.08 -26.34 -6.46
C GLN A 57 -2.08 -27.49 -6.28
N ALA A 58 -3.35 -27.20 -6.01
CA ALA A 58 -4.42 -28.21 -5.90
C ALA A 58 -4.79 -28.82 -7.26
N ASN A 59 -4.69 -28.05 -8.36
CA ASN A 59 -4.93 -28.52 -9.71
C ASN A 59 -4.04 -27.77 -10.73
N ASN A 60 -2.88 -28.33 -11.03
CA ASN A 60 -1.90 -27.74 -11.94
C ASN A 60 -2.34 -27.71 -13.43
N ASN A 61 -3.45 -28.38 -13.77
CA ASN A 61 -4.06 -28.39 -15.10
C ASN A 61 -5.32 -27.50 -15.18
N ILE A 62 -5.55 -26.64 -14.18
CA ILE A 62 -6.66 -25.68 -14.21
C ILE A 62 -6.52 -24.74 -15.41
N SER A 63 -7.64 -24.45 -16.09
CA SER A 63 -7.65 -23.43 -17.14
C SER A 63 -7.58 -22.04 -16.53
N LEU A 64 -7.15 -21.05 -17.31
CA LEU A 64 -7.14 -19.66 -16.87
C LEU A 64 -8.55 -19.20 -16.42
N ASP A 65 -9.57 -19.50 -17.22
CA ASP A 65 -10.96 -19.14 -16.94
C ASP A 65 -11.46 -19.76 -15.63
N GLU A 66 -11.16 -21.05 -15.40
CA GLU A 66 -11.58 -21.70 -14.15
C GLU A 66 -10.80 -21.21 -12.94
N CYS A 67 -9.52 -20.82 -13.11
CA CYS A 67 -8.73 -20.20 -12.06
C CYS A 67 -9.31 -18.85 -11.64
N VAL A 68 -9.61 -17.98 -12.62
CA VAL A 68 -10.18 -16.65 -12.37
C VAL A 68 -11.54 -16.77 -11.67
N ARG A 69 -12.44 -17.62 -12.18
CA ARG A 69 -13.76 -17.84 -11.56
C ARG A 69 -13.67 -18.35 -10.12
N LYS A 70 -12.69 -19.20 -9.81
CA LYS A 70 -12.48 -19.68 -8.44
C LYS A 70 -11.91 -18.58 -7.55
N CYS A 71 -10.96 -17.81 -8.05
CA CYS A 71 -10.39 -16.66 -7.34
C CYS A 71 -11.46 -15.62 -7.02
N ASP A 72 -12.29 -15.26 -8.00
CA ASP A 72 -13.41 -14.32 -7.86
C ASP A 72 -14.42 -14.79 -6.80
N ASN A 73 -14.86 -16.06 -6.89
CA ASN A 73 -15.76 -16.66 -5.90
C ASN A 73 -15.22 -16.66 -4.45
N LEU A 74 -13.89 -16.63 -4.25
CA LEU A 74 -13.31 -16.53 -2.91
C LEU A 74 -13.50 -15.13 -2.30
N PHE A 75 -13.64 -14.12 -3.13
CA PHE A 75 -13.69 -12.70 -2.76
C PHE A 75 -14.99 -12.00 -3.20
N ASP A 76 -16.02 -12.77 -3.58
CA ASP A 76 -17.38 -12.33 -3.95
C ASP A 76 -18.10 -11.44 -2.91
N LEU A 77 -17.52 -11.28 -1.71
CA LEU A 77 -18.03 -10.39 -0.65
C LEU A 77 -17.42 -8.97 -0.70
N ILE A 78 -16.65 -8.65 -1.74
CA ILE A 78 -16.02 -7.35 -1.90
C ILE A 78 -17.00 -6.36 -2.52
N ASP A 79 -16.87 -5.08 -2.16
CA ASP A 79 -17.73 -4.02 -2.67
C ASP A 79 -17.69 -4.02 -4.22
N PRO A 80 -18.85 -3.88 -4.91
CA PRO A 80 -18.90 -3.83 -6.37
C PRO A 80 -17.96 -2.78 -7.01
N VAL A 81 -17.57 -1.74 -6.28
CA VAL A 81 -16.61 -0.73 -6.73
C VAL A 81 -15.20 -1.29 -6.87
N ASP A 82 -14.84 -2.27 -6.04
CA ASP A 82 -13.51 -2.90 -6.01
C ASP A 82 -13.46 -4.20 -6.84
N GLU A 83 -14.61 -4.73 -7.26
CA GLU A 83 -14.78 -5.95 -8.07
C GLU A 83 -13.86 -5.98 -9.30
N GLN A 84 -13.85 -4.90 -10.10
CA GLN A 84 -13.01 -4.83 -11.31
C GLN A 84 -11.51 -4.87 -11.02
N ALA A 85 -11.07 -4.27 -9.91
CA ALA A 85 -9.66 -4.30 -9.53
C ALA A 85 -9.27 -5.72 -9.07
N PHE A 86 -10.19 -6.42 -8.41
CA PHE A 86 -10.01 -7.81 -8.01
C PHE A 86 -10.00 -8.77 -9.19
N ASP A 87 -10.90 -8.61 -10.16
CA ASP A 87 -10.92 -9.39 -11.40
C ASP A 87 -9.56 -9.34 -12.09
N GLN A 88 -9.02 -8.13 -12.27
CA GLN A 88 -7.73 -7.95 -12.92
C GLN A 88 -6.61 -8.62 -12.12
N LYS A 89 -6.66 -8.55 -10.78
CA LYS A 89 -5.64 -9.19 -9.93
C LYS A 89 -5.73 -10.71 -9.96
N CYS A 90 -6.93 -11.26 -9.90
CA CYS A 90 -7.16 -12.70 -10.07
C CYS A 90 -6.63 -13.17 -11.43
N GLU A 91 -6.91 -12.45 -12.51
CA GLU A 91 -6.42 -12.78 -13.84
C GLU A 91 -4.89 -12.71 -13.92
N ASP A 92 -4.28 -11.65 -13.40
CA ASP A 92 -2.83 -11.47 -13.39
C ASP A 92 -2.14 -12.61 -12.64
N TYR A 93 -2.59 -12.94 -11.42
CA TYR A 93 -2.01 -14.03 -10.63
C TYR A 93 -2.27 -15.41 -11.25
N CYS A 94 -3.45 -15.66 -11.82
CA CYS A 94 -3.73 -16.92 -12.50
C CYS A 94 -2.86 -17.12 -13.74
N LYS A 95 -2.72 -16.08 -14.58
CA LYS A 95 -1.77 -16.10 -15.72
C LYS A 95 -0.36 -16.34 -15.24
N CYS A 96 -0.01 -15.75 -14.11
CA CYS A 96 1.31 -15.78 -13.55
C CYS A 96 1.72 -17.20 -13.11
N GLU A 97 0.85 -17.87 -12.35
CA GLU A 97 1.06 -19.25 -11.89
C GLU A 97 1.08 -20.23 -13.07
N ILE A 98 0.09 -20.15 -13.97
CA ILE A 98 -0.02 -21.05 -15.13
C ILE A 98 1.21 -20.91 -16.06
N ASN A 99 1.66 -19.68 -16.31
CA ASN A 99 2.83 -19.42 -17.16
C ASN A 99 4.16 -19.54 -16.39
N HIS A 100 4.12 -19.81 -15.09
CA HIS A 100 5.29 -19.90 -14.21
C HIS A 100 6.21 -18.66 -14.28
N ASN A 101 5.60 -17.47 -14.42
CA ASN A 101 6.33 -16.21 -14.55
C ASN A 101 6.14 -15.27 -13.34
N CYS A 102 5.69 -15.82 -12.22
CA CYS A 102 5.62 -15.10 -10.94
C CYS A 102 7.00 -14.80 -10.40
N GLY A 103 7.55 -13.67 -10.83
CA GLY A 103 8.62 -13.01 -10.10
C GLY A 103 8.13 -12.66 -8.71
N HIS A 104 8.69 -13.31 -7.69
CA HIS A 104 8.56 -12.86 -6.30
C HIS A 104 9.12 -11.43 -6.22
N HIS A 105 8.24 -10.43 -6.24
CA HIS A 105 8.58 -9.02 -6.04
C HIS A 105 8.16 -8.58 -4.64
#